data_AF-A0A7S2MRF2-F1
#
_entry.id   AF-A0A7S2MRF2-F1
#
_cell.length_a   1.000
_cell.length_b   1.000
_cell.length_c   1.000
_cell.angle_alpha   90.00
_cell.angle_beta   90.00
_cell.angle_gamma   90.00
#
_symmetry.space_group_name_H-M   'P 1'
#
loop_
_entity.id
_entity.type
_entity.pdbx_description
1 polymer ?
#
loop_
_entity_poly.entity_id
_entity_poly.type
_entity_poly.pdbx_seq_one_letter_code
_entity_poly.pdbx_strand_id
1 'polypeptide(L)'
;EYNRMLFYKDTGEVSEEVYDVLLHQILGESNKYDVQKAFYEAHMNGDKNTKQSIHQQYFPETSAALRCHVDDFLAQLDNLSDKAVKMDFNEHPRLPLILRHNEFVRNAFLDVQERIWEV
;
A
#
# COMPACT_ATOMS: atom_id res chain seq x y z
N GLU A 1 -4.88 -4.60 -20.30
CA GLU A 1 -4.95 -5.51 -19.14
C GLU A 1 -5.08 -4.65 -17.89
N TYR A 2 -6.13 -4.82 -17.08
CA TYR A 2 -6.41 -3.95 -15.91
C TYR A 2 -6.67 -4.77 -14.63
N ASN A 3 -6.19 -6.01 -14.56
CA ASN A 3 -6.60 -6.97 -13.51
C ASN A 3 -5.43 -7.51 -12.67
N ARG A 4 -4.35 -6.74 -12.51
CA ARG A 4 -3.26 -7.09 -11.59
C ARG A 4 -3.53 -6.46 -10.23
N MET A 5 -3.54 -7.28 -9.19
CA MET A 5 -3.62 -6.81 -7.80
C MET A 5 -2.29 -6.16 -7.39
N LEU A 6 -2.36 -5.07 -6.63
CA LEU A 6 -1.20 -4.35 -6.10
C LEU A 6 -0.66 -4.95 -4.80
N PHE A 7 -1.56 -5.60 -4.06
CA PHE A 7 -1.29 -6.36 -2.85
C PHE A 7 -1.75 -7.80 -3.09
N TYR A 8 -0.84 -8.74 -2.97
CA TYR A 8 -1.11 -10.14 -3.26
C TYR A 8 -1.60 -10.86 -2.01
N LYS A 9 -2.90 -11.10 -1.92
CA LYS A 9 -3.56 -11.71 -0.76
C LYS A 9 -3.00 -13.07 -0.31
N ASP A 10 -2.36 -13.82 -1.22
CA ASP A 10 -1.90 -15.18 -0.94
C ASP A 10 -0.43 -15.19 -0.46
N THR A 11 0.31 -14.09 -0.66
CA THR A 11 1.75 -14.02 -0.42
C THR A 11 2.19 -12.83 0.43
N GLY A 12 1.30 -11.85 0.66
CA GLY A 12 1.63 -10.56 1.26
C GLY A 12 2.56 -9.70 0.39
N GLU A 13 2.80 -10.11 -0.86
CA GLU A 13 3.69 -9.37 -1.75
C GLU A 13 3.08 -8.05 -2.17
N VAL A 14 3.95 -7.06 -2.33
CA VAL A 14 3.59 -5.71 -2.76
C VAL A 14 4.20 -5.48 -4.14
N SER A 15 3.37 -5.05 -5.07
CA SER A 15 3.78 -4.80 -6.44
C SER A 15 4.80 -3.65 -6.52
N GLU A 16 5.75 -3.71 -7.46
CA GLU A 16 6.74 -2.66 -7.70
C GLU A 16 6.10 -1.28 -7.93
N GLU A 17 4.91 -1.26 -8.53
CA GLU A 17 4.13 -0.06 -8.82
C GLU A 17 3.73 0.70 -7.54
N VAL A 18 3.52 0.01 -6.42
CA VAL A 18 3.25 0.67 -5.12
C VAL A 18 4.50 1.38 -4.63
N TYR A 19 5.67 0.74 -4.73
CA TYR A 19 6.95 1.36 -4.39
C TYR A 19 7.26 2.54 -5.31
N ASP A 20 6.94 2.46 -6.60
CA ASP A 20 7.11 3.56 -7.56
C ASP A 20 6.32 4.81 -7.14
N VAL A 21 5.05 4.62 -6.77
CA VAL A 21 4.16 5.72 -6.35
C VAL A 21 4.64 6.33 -5.03
N LEU A 22 4.95 5.49 -4.03
CA LEU A 22 5.46 5.95 -2.74
C LEU A 22 6.77 6.73 -2.90
N LEU A 23 7.70 6.20 -3.69
CA LEU A 23 8.97 6.86 -3.97
C LEU A 23 8.75 8.22 -4.63
N HIS A 24 7.91 8.26 -5.68
CA HIS A 24 7.63 9.51 -6.38
C HIS A 24 7.02 10.57 -5.46
N GLN A 25 6.11 10.17 -4.55
CA GLN A 25 5.53 11.05 -3.54
C GLN A 25 6.57 11.55 -2.54
N ILE A 26 7.36 10.65 -1.95
CA ILE A 26 8.41 10.98 -0.96
C ILE A 26 9.44 11.96 -1.54
N LEU A 27 9.85 11.75 -2.81
CA LEU A 27 10.79 12.65 -3.49
C LEU A 27 10.21 14.05 -3.67
N GLY A 28 8.91 14.15 -4.00
CA GLY A 28 8.21 15.43 -4.11
C GLY A 28 8.09 16.16 -2.78
N GLU A 29 7.65 15.47 -1.73
CA GLU A 29 7.52 16.03 -0.37
C GLU A 29 8.87 16.44 0.23
N SER A 30 9.95 15.72 -0.11
CA SER A 30 11.31 16.03 0.34
C SER A 30 12.00 17.14 -0.46
N ASN A 31 11.31 17.81 -1.39
CA ASN A 31 11.88 18.79 -2.32
C ASN A 31 13.06 18.26 -3.16
N LYS A 32 13.12 16.94 -3.42
CA LYS A 32 14.16 16.31 -4.23
C LYS A 32 13.76 16.28 -5.71
N TYR A 33 13.37 17.43 -6.26
CA TYR A 33 12.76 17.55 -7.59
C TYR A 33 13.64 17.01 -8.72
N ASP A 34 14.97 17.20 -8.64
CA ASP A 34 15.89 16.67 -9.65
C ASP A 34 15.89 15.13 -9.68
N VAL A 35 15.85 14.50 -8.50
CA VAL A 35 15.80 13.04 -8.35
C VAL A 35 14.42 12.52 -8.76
N GLN A 36 13.35 13.22 -8.38
CA GLN A 36 11.98 12.89 -8.80
C GLN A 36 11.84 12.90 -10.32
N LYS A 37 12.38 13.93 -10.98
CA LYS A 37 12.38 14.04 -12.44
C LYS A 37 13.21 12.94 -13.08
N ALA A 38 14.42 12.68 -12.58
CA ALA A 38 15.26 11.59 -13.09
C ALA A 38 14.59 10.22 -12.95
N PHE A 39 13.89 9.98 -11.83
CA PHE A 39 13.12 8.77 -11.61
C PHE A 39 11.95 8.65 -12.60
N TYR A 40 11.19 9.71 -12.80
CA TYR A 40 10.08 9.76 -13.75
C TYR A 40 10.55 9.52 -15.19
N GLU A 41 11.63 10.19 -15.61
CA GLU A 41 12.22 10.00 -16.94
C GLU A 41 12.74 8.57 -17.11
N ALA A 42 13.39 7.99 -16.10
CA ALA A 42 13.84 6.60 -16.13
C ALA A 42 12.66 5.62 -16.28
N HIS A 43 11.55 5.85 -15.57
CA HIS A 43 10.32 5.07 -15.71
C HIS A 43 9.74 5.18 -17.13
N MET A 44 9.59 6.40 -17.66
CA MET A 44 9.01 6.64 -18.98
C MET A 44 9.86 6.11 -20.14
N ASN A 45 11.18 6.15 -20.00
CA ASN A 45 12.11 5.68 -21.04
C ASN A 45 12.46 4.19 -20.90
N GLY A 46 11.97 3.50 -19.87
CA GLY A 46 12.30 2.10 -19.60
C GLY A 46 13.73 1.87 -19.12
N ASP A 47 14.40 2.89 -18.57
CA ASP A 47 15.73 2.78 -17.98
C ASP A 47 15.64 2.11 -16.59
N LYS A 48 15.64 0.78 -16.60
CA LYS A 48 15.57 -0.04 -15.40
C LYS A 48 16.75 0.16 -14.45
N ASN A 49 17.93 0.49 -14.97
CA ASN A 49 19.13 0.61 -14.13
C ASN A 49 19.05 1.86 -13.26
N THR A 50 18.72 3.00 -13.87
CA THR A 50 18.53 4.26 -13.13
C THR A 50 17.36 4.14 -12.17
N LYS A 51 16.23 3.57 -12.62
CA LYS A 51 15.06 3.34 -11.76
C LYS A 51 15.42 2.49 -10.53
N GLN A 52 16.09 1.36 -10.72
CA GLN A 52 16.49 0.45 -9.65
C GLN A 52 17.51 1.08 -8.70
N SER A 53 18.45 1.87 -9.21
CA SER A 53 19.44 2.57 -8.39
C SER A 53 18.78 3.57 -7.43
N ILE A 54 17.81 4.35 -7.94
CA ILE A 54 17.05 5.29 -7.10
C ILE A 54 16.19 4.52 -6.09
N HIS A 55 15.53 3.44 -6.51
CA HIS A 55 14.80 2.57 -5.56
C HIS A 55 15.67 2.07 -4.42
N GLN A 56 16.87 1.57 -4.70
CA GLN A 56 17.80 1.10 -3.67
C GLN A 56 18.22 2.22 -2.71
N GLN A 57 18.44 3.42 -3.25
CA GLN A 57 18.84 4.57 -2.44
C GLN A 57 17.76 4.99 -1.43
N TYR A 58 16.48 4.90 -1.80
CA TYR A 58 15.34 5.36 -0.98
C TYR A 58 14.50 4.20 -0.44
N PHE A 59 15.03 2.98 -0.47
CA PHE A 59 14.34 1.80 0.03
C PHE A 59 13.95 1.92 1.52
N PRO A 60 14.80 2.47 2.42
CA PRO A 60 14.41 2.64 3.82
C PRO A 60 13.20 3.55 4.00
N GLU A 61 13.16 4.69 3.31
CA GLU A 61 12.07 5.66 3.41
C GLU A 61 10.76 5.11 2.83
N THR A 62 10.84 4.47 1.66
CA THR A 62 9.66 3.86 1.01
C THR A 62 9.10 2.70 1.82
N SER A 63 9.97 1.86 2.40
CA SER A 63 9.55 0.75 3.27
C SER A 63 8.92 1.25 4.57
N ALA A 64 9.50 2.30 5.19
CA ALA A 64 8.92 2.91 6.38
C ALA A 64 7.56 3.56 6.10
N ALA A 65 7.41 4.25 4.97
CA ALA A 65 6.15 4.84 4.55
C ALA A 65 5.08 3.78 4.27
N LEU A 66 5.45 2.68 3.60
CA LEU A 66 4.55 1.56 3.34
C LEU A 66 4.09 0.90 4.65
N ARG A 67 5.01 0.65 5.59
CA ARG A 67 4.68 0.13 6.92
C ARG A 67 3.67 1.03 7.64
N CYS A 68 3.96 2.33 7.70
CA CYS A 68 3.07 3.31 8.33
C CYS A 68 1.67 3.28 7.69
N HIS A 69 1.61 3.22 6.36
CA HIS A 69 0.35 3.13 5.62
C HIS A 69 -0.45 1.87 5.97
N VAL A 70 0.21 0.69 6.01
CA VAL A 70 -0.44 -0.58 6.36
C VAL A 70 -0.96 -0.56 7.80
N ASP A 71 -0.16 -0.06 8.74
CA ASP A 71 -0.55 0.06 10.15
C ASP A 71 -1.77 0.98 10.33
N ASP A 72 -1.73 2.17 9.71
CA ASP A 72 -2.82 3.15 9.76
C ASP A 72 -4.09 2.61 9.08
N PHE A 73 -3.95 1.91 7.96
CA PHE A 73 -5.07 1.33 7.24
C PHE A 73 -5.77 0.24 8.06
N LEU A 74 -5.01 -0.66 8.70
CA LEU A 74 -5.56 -1.68 9.59
C LEU A 74 -6.30 -1.05 10.77
N ALA A 75 -5.73 -0.01 11.39
CA ALA A 75 -6.37 0.70 12.49
C ALA A 75 -7.70 1.39 12.06
N GLN A 76 -7.73 1.99 10.87
CA GLN A 76 -8.95 2.57 10.30
C GLN A 76 -10.02 1.51 10.03
N LEU A 77 -9.62 0.35 9.50
CA LEU A 77 -10.52 -0.74 9.19
C LEU A 77 -11.11 -1.38 10.44
N ASP A 78 -10.32 -1.51 11.50
CA ASP A 78 -10.79 -1.97 12.81
C ASP A 78 -11.81 -0.98 13.41
N ASN A 79 -11.52 0.32 13.35
CA ASN A 79 -12.45 1.36 13.81
C ASN A 79 -13.80 1.34 13.05
N LEU A 80 -13.76 1.16 11.73
CA LEU A 80 -14.98 1.06 10.90
C LEU A 80 -15.77 -0.21 11.22
N SER A 81 -15.09 -1.32 11.42
CA SER A 81 -15.73 -2.60 11.76
C SER A 81 -16.37 -2.56 13.15
N ASP A 82 -15.69 -1.97 14.14
CA ASP A 82 -16.23 -1.75 15.48
C ASP A 82 -17.48 -0.87 15.50
N LYS A 83 -17.55 0.13 14.61
CA LYS A 83 -18.75 0.96 14.43
C LYS A 83 -19.89 0.14 13.83
N ALA A 84 -19.61 -0.65 12.80
CA ALA A 84 -20.59 -1.46 12.10
C ALA A 84 -21.22 -2.54 12.98
N VAL A 85 -20.44 -3.19 13.86
CA VAL A 85 -20.94 -4.23 14.79
C VAL A 85 -21.94 -3.68 15.81
N LYS A 86 -21.90 -2.38 16.11
CA LYS A 86 -22.79 -1.71 17.08
C LYS A 86 -24.12 -1.27 16.48
N MET A 87 -24.32 -1.43 15.18
CA MET A 87 -25.51 -0.99 14.45
C MET A 87 -26.53 -2.14 14.29
N ASP A 88 -27.82 -1.80 14.15
CA ASP A 88 -28.86 -2.79 13.86
C ASP A 88 -28.80 -3.25 12.40
N PHE A 89 -28.63 -4.55 12.19
CA PHE A 89 -28.61 -5.15 10.85
C PHE A 89 -29.97 -5.12 10.14
N ASN A 90 -31.07 -4.97 10.88
CA ASN A 90 -32.40 -4.80 10.29
C ASN A 90 -32.55 -3.41 9.65
N GLU A 91 -31.94 -2.38 10.25
CA GLU A 91 -31.90 -1.02 9.70
C GLU A 91 -30.85 -0.88 8.59
N HIS A 92 -29.79 -1.68 8.64
CA HIS A 92 -28.69 -1.67 7.67
C HIS A 92 -28.36 -3.05 7.09
N PRO A 93 -29.17 -3.57 6.14
CA PRO A 93 -29.07 -4.93 5.63
C PRO A 93 -27.77 -5.24 4.86
N ARG A 94 -26.99 -4.22 4.49
CA ARG A 94 -25.69 -4.39 3.81
C ARG A 94 -24.53 -4.59 4.78
N LEU A 95 -24.70 -4.31 6.08
CA LEU A 95 -23.62 -4.42 7.06
C LEU A 95 -22.98 -5.81 7.12
N PRO A 96 -23.71 -6.93 7.08
CA PRO A 96 -23.08 -8.25 7.08
C PRO A 96 -22.12 -8.45 5.90
N LEU A 97 -22.49 -7.96 4.71
CA LEU A 97 -21.64 -8.04 3.53
C LEU A 97 -20.39 -7.15 3.67
N ILE A 98 -20.57 -5.93 4.20
CA ILE A 98 -19.47 -4.97 4.43
C ILE A 98 -18.48 -5.54 5.45
N LEU A 99 -18.97 -6.10 6.57
CA LEU A 99 -18.13 -6.71 7.60
C LEU A 99 -17.30 -7.88 7.04
N ARG A 100 -17.92 -8.75 6.24
CA ARG A 100 -17.21 -9.85 5.57
C ARG A 100 -16.16 -9.34 4.58
N HIS A 101 -16.45 -8.24 3.88
CA HIS A 101 -15.49 -7.61 2.98
C HIS A 101 -14.32 -6.98 3.76
N ASN A 102 -14.61 -6.26 4.84
CA ASN A 102 -13.59 -5.69 5.72
C ASN A 102 -12.68 -6.78 6.29
N GLU A 103 -13.22 -7.90 6.76
CA GLU A 103 -12.44 -9.05 7.23
C GLU A 103 -11.52 -9.59 6.14
N PHE A 104 -12.03 -9.77 4.92
CA PHE A 104 -11.22 -10.21 3.78
C PHE A 104 -10.05 -9.26 3.48
N VAL A 105 -10.32 -7.95 3.44
CA VAL A 105 -9.30 -6.93 3.19
C VAL A 105 -8.30 -6.85 4.35
N ARG A 106 -8.77 -6.95 5.59
CA ARG A 106 -7.94 -6.94 6.80
C ARG A 106 -6.92 -8.07 6.78
N ASN A 107 -7.35 -9.29 6.47
CA ASN A 107 -6.46 -10.45 6.42
C ASN A 107 -5.37 -10.27 5.36
N ALA A 108 -5.74 -9.78 4.16
CA ALA A 108 -4.74 -9.50 3.12
C ALA A 108 -3.70 -8.45 3.56
N PHE A 109 -4.11 -7.42 4.31
CA PHE A 109 -3.17 -6.40 4.81
C PHE A 109 -2.35 -6.89 6.01
N LEU A 110 -2.84 -7.83 6.81
CA LEU A 110 -2.04 -8.50 7.84
C LEU A 110 -0.92 -9.33 7.20
N ASP A 111 -1.22 -10.08 6.13
CA ASP A 111 -0.20 -10.86 5.41
C ASP A 111 0.90 -9.94 4.83
N VAL A 112 0.51 -8.77 4.31
CA VAL A 112 1.45 -7.73 3.85
C VAL A 112 2.29 -7.19 5.01
N GLN A 113 1.64 -6.94 6.16
CA GLN A 113 2.29 -6.40 7.35
C GLN A 113 3.36 -7.35 7.90
N GLU A 114 3.03 -8.64 8.04
CA GLU A 114 3.96 -9.69 8.46
C GLU A 114 5.20 -9.71 7.56
N ARG A 115 4.99 -9.67 6.24
CA ARG A 115 6.08 -9.71 5.27
C ARG A 115 6.98 -8.48 5.29
N ILE A 116 6.41 -7.28 5.48
CA ILE A 116 7.21 -6.04 5.59
C ILE A 116 8.07 -6.06 6.86
N TRP A 117 7.66 -6.77 7.92
CA TRP A 117 8.41 -6.86 9.16
C TRP A 117 9.49 -7.95 9.20
N GLU A 118 9.46 -8.90 8.29
CA GLU A 118 10.53 -9.89 8.11
C GLU A 118 11.78 -9.32 7.40
N VAL A 119 11.65 -8.16 6.75
CA VAL A 119 12.71 -7.46 5.99
C VAL A 119 13.40 -6.40 6.86
#